data_AF-A0A226NCD1-F1
#
_entry.id   AF-A0A226NCD1-F1
#
_cell.length_a   1.000
_cell.length_b   1.000
_cell.length_c   1.000
_cell.angle_alpha   90.00
_cell.angle_beta   90.00
_cell.angle_gamma   90.00
#
_symmetry.space_group_name_H-M   'P 1'
#
loop_
_entity.id
_entity.type
_entity.pdbx_description
1 polymer ?
#
loop_
_entity_poly.entity_id
_entity_poly.type
_entity_poly.pdbx_seq_one_letter_code
_entity_poly.pdbx_strand_id
1 'polypeptide(L)'
;MAAAAERTDELVREYLLFRGFTAALKQLDAEIKADREKGFRVDKIVEQLQQFVQSYDLAALRDYWGYLDRRLFSRLEDVYRPTVNKLKTSLYRYYLVHTVQVVLGLSVHVMSLAVA
;
A
#
# COMPACT_ATOMS: atom_id res chain seq x y z
N MET A 1 -9.75 -16.43 8.73
CA MET A 1 -10.11 -14.99 8.63
C MET A 1 -10.60 -14.60 7.24
N ALA A 2 -9.89 -14.90 6.15
CA ALA A 2 -10.37 -14.63 4.78
C ALA A 2 -11.74 -15.29 4.48
N ALA A 3 -11.92 -16.56 4.84
CA ALA A 3 -13.20 -17.26 4.70
C ALA A 3 -14.36 -16.62 5.50
N ALA A 4 -14.08 -15.92 6.59
CA ALA A 4 -15.11 -15.22 7.37
C ALA A 4 -15.54 -13.91 6.71
N ALA A 5 -14.60 -13.21 6.07
CA ALA A 5 -14.89 -12.02 5.28
C ALA A 5 -15.72 -12.37 4.04
N GLU A 6 -15.36 -13.42 3.31
CA GLU A 6 -16.14 -13.86 2.13
C GLU A 6 -17.57 -14.24 2.48
N ARG A 7 -17.76 -14.98 3.58
CA ARG A 7 -19.10 -15.32 4.08
C ARG A 7 -19.89 -14.08 4.50
N THR A 8 -19.23 -13.08 5.07
CA THR A 8 -19.88 -11.83 5.46
C THR A 8 -20.27 -11.02 4.22
N ASP A 9 -19.41 -10.97 3.21
CA ASP A 9 -19.70 -10.29 1.95
C ASP A 9 -20.91 -10.92 1.24
N GLU A 10 -21.05 -12.26 1.27
CA GLU A 10 -22.25 -12.96 0.77
C GLU A 10 -23.52 -12.53 1.49
N LEU A 11 -23.51 -12.51 2.83
CA LEU A 11 -24.67 -12.07 3.62
C LEU A 11 -25.05 -10.61 3.33
N VAL A 12 -24.06 -9.73 3.16
CA VAL A 12 -24.31 -8.32 2.81
C VAL A 12 -24.90 -8.20 1.40
N ARG A 13 -24.41 -8.97 0.43
CA ARG A 13 -24.99 -9.00 -0.92
C ARG A 13 -26.45 -9.43 -0.92
N GLU A 14 -26.76 -10.53 -0.22
CA GLU A 14 -28.13 -11.03 -0.09
C GLU A 14 -29.07 -9.98 0.53
N TYR A 15 -28.60 -9.29 1.59
CA TYR A 15 -29.36 -8.22 2.23
C TYR A 15 -29.65 -7.05 1.29
N LEU A 16 -28.63 -6.57 0.57
CA LEU A 16 -28.77 -5.44 -0.37
C LEU A 16 -29.71 -5.80 -1.53
N LEU A 17 -29.62 -7.03 -2.03
CA LEU A 17 -30.50 -7.55 -3.06
C LEU A 17 -31.96 -7.59 -2.56
N PHE A 18 -32.20 -8.17 -1.39
CA PHE A 18 -33.53 -8.29 -0.79
C PHE A 18 -34.22 -6.92 -0.58
N ARG A 19 -33.45 -5.89 -0.21
CA ARG A 19 -33.96 -4.53 0.00
C ARG A 19 -34.12 -3.72 -1.29
N GLY A 20 -33.67 -4.25 -2.43
CA GLY A 20 -33.69 -3.55 -3.72
C GLY A 20 -32.62 -2.45 -3.85
N PHE A 21 -31.59 -2.46 -3.01
CA PHE A 21 -30.49 -1.48 -3.04
C PHE A 21 -29.44 -1.82 -4.11
N THR A 22 -29.89 -1.93 -5.36
CA THR A 22 -29.08 -2.40 -6.50
C THR A 22 -27.88 -1.49 -6.80
N ALA A 23 -28.00 -0.18 -6.57
CA ALA A 23 -26.89 0.76 -6.70
C ALA A 23 -25.78 0.50 -5.66
N ALA A 24 -26.16 0.26 -4.39
CA ALA A 24 -25.22 -0.05 -3.32
C ALA A 24 -24.57 -1.43 -3.53
N LEU A 25 -25.33 -2.42 -3.99
CA LEU A 25 -24.82 -3.75 -4.35
C LEU A 25 -23.76 -3.66 -5.45
N LYS A 26 -24.03 -2.91 -6.51
CA LYS A 26 -23.07 -2.70 -7.61
C LYS A 26 -21.78 -2.02 -7.13
N GLN A 27 -21.90 -1.03 -6.23
CA GLN A 27 -20.75 -0.34 -5.65
C GLN A 27 -19.93 -1.27 -4.75
N LEU A 28 -20.59 -2.07 -3.91
CA LEU A 28 -19.95 -3.08 -3.06
C LEU A 28 -19.15 -4.08 -3.89
N ASP A 29 -19.73 -4.63 -4.96
CA ASP A 29 -19.04 -5.57 -5.85
C ASP A 29 -17.83 -4.96 -6.54
N ALA A 30 -17.92 -3.70 -6.96
CA ALA A 30 -16.79 -2.97 -7.54
C ALA A 30 -15.65 -2.79 -6.52
N GLU A 31 -15.98 -2.44 -5.28
CA GLU A 31 -14.99 -2.28 -4.20
C GLU A 31 -14.34 -3.61 -3.79
N ILE A 32 -15.12 -4.70 -3.69
CA ILE A 32 -14.59 -6.05 -3.41
C ILE A 32 -13.68 -6.52 -4.54
N LYS A 33 -14.04 -6.30 -5.80
CA LYS A 33 -13.18 -6.64 -6.94
C LYS A 33 -11.88 -5.82 -6.91
N ALA A 34 -11.97 -4.53 -6.66
CA ALA A 34 -10.80 -3.65 -6.52
C ALA A 34 -9.91 -4.03 -5.32
N ASP A 35 -10.49 -4.62 -4.26
CA ASP A 35 -9.74 -5.16 -3.14
C ASP A 35 -9.03 -6.47 -3.50
N ARG A 36 -9.72 -7.39 -4.18
CA ARG A 36 -9.16 -8.68 -4.63
C ARG A 36 -8.04 -8.52 -5.66
N GLU A 37 -8.15 -7.56 -6.58
CA GLU A 37 -7.08 -7.24 -7.55
C GLU A 37 -5.82 -6.69 -6.86
N LYS A 38 -5.98 -6.09 -5.66
CA LYS A 38 -4.90 -5.69 -4.77
C LYS A 38 -4.53 -6.77 -3.76
N GLY A 39 -4.87 -8.03 -4.02
CA GLY A 39 -4.52 -9.17 -3.17
C GLY A 39 -3.10 -8.96 -2.70
N PHE A 40 -2.94 -8.74 -1.38
CA PHE A 40 -1.79 -8.11 -0.72
C PHE A 40 -0.52 -8.97 -0.83
N ARG A 41 -0.17 -9.32 -2.06
CA ARG A 41 1.01 -10.03 -2.49
C ARG A 41 2.14 -9.07 -2.27
N VAL A 42 3.01 -9.43 -1.33
CA VAL A 42 4.16 -8.62 -0.94
C VAL A 42 4.96 -8.19 -2.18
N ASP A 43 5.14 -9.08 -3.16
CA ASP A 43 5.84 -8.78 -4.40
C ASP A 43 5.22 -7.61 -5.16
N LYS A 44 3.89 -7.58 -5.30
CA LYS A 44 3.19 -6.51 -6.02
C LYS A 44 3.20 -5.19 -5.25
N ILE A 45 3.16 -5.25 -3.93
CA ILE A 45 3.28 -4.06 -3.08
C ILE A 45 4.68 -3.46 -3.26
N VAL A 46 5.73 -4.29 -3.21
CA VAL A 46 7.12 -3.84 -3.36
C VAL A 46 7.35 -3.29 -4.76
N GLU A 47 6.89 -3.97 -5.80
CA GLU A 47 6.97 -3.52 -7.20
C GLU A 47 6.30 -2.15 -7.37
N GLN A 48 5.09 -1.97 -6.83
CA GLN A 48 4.37 -0.70 -6.89
C GLN A 48 5.09 0.44 -6.15
N LEU A 49 5.64 0.16 -4.96
CA LEU A 49 6.43 1.13 -4.20
C LEU A 49 7.69 1.54 -4.98
N GLN A 50 8.38 0.58 -5.59
CA GLN A 50 9.55 0.87 -6.43
C GLN A 50 9.18 1.69 -7.66
N GLN A 51 8.07 1.39 -8.31
CA GLN A 51 7.59 2.15 -9.46
C GLN A 51 7.39 3.63 -9.11
N PHE A 52 6.76 3.95 -7.98
CA PHE A 52 6.58 5.34 -7.54
C PHE A 52 7.90 6.05 -7.22
N VAL A 53 8.90 5.33 -6.72
CA VAL A 53 10.24 5.87 -6.51
C VAL A 53 10.93 6.18 -7.83
N GLN A 54 10.87 5.26 -8.80
CA GLN A 54 11.48 5.42 -10.12
C GLN A 54 10.80 6.51 -10.95
N SER A 55 9.49 6.70 -10.79
CA SER A 55 8.72 7.74 -11.47
C SER A 55 8.77 9.10 -10.75
N TYR A 56 9.49 9.20 -9.63
CA TYR A 56 9.54 10.40 -8.78
C TYR A 56 8.19 10.87 -8.26
N ASP A 57 7.20 10.00 -8.13
CA ASP A 57 5.86 10.37 -7.67
C ASP A 57 5.73 10.21 -6.14
N LEU A 58 6.15 11.25 -5.41
CA LEU A 58 6.06 11.26 -3.95
C LEU A 58 4.61 11.27 -3.43
N ALA A 59 3.70 11.91 -4.17
CA ALA A 59 2.30 12.00 -3.76
C ALA A 59 1.66 10.62 -3.79
N ALA A 60 1.77 9.91 -4.91
CA ALA A 60 1.27 8.54 -5.03
C ALA A 60 1.94 7.59 -4.04
N LEU A 61 3.23 7.73 -3.79
CA LEU A 61 3.95 6.93 -2.79
C LEU A 61 3.37 7.14 -1.37
N ARG A 62 3.10 8.38 -0.98
CA ARG A 62 2.53 8.72 0.34
C ARG A 62 1.11 8.19 0.48
N ASP A 63 0.28 8.39 -0.54
CA ASP A 63 -1.10 7.94 -0.55
C ASP A 63 -1.19 6.42 -0.50
N TYR A 64 -0.35 5.72 -1.27
CA TYR A 64 -0.28 4.27 -1.26
C TYR A 64 0.24 3.73 0.09
N TRP A 65 1.26 4.35 0.69
CA TRP A 65 1.68 3.98 2.04
C TRP A 65 0.55 4.18 3.06
N GLY A 66 -0.19 5.29 3.01
CA GLY A 66 -1.34 5.54 3.88
C GLY A 66 -2.50 4.55 3.66
N TYR A 67 -2.64 4.00 2.45
CA TYR A 67 -3.55 2.89 2.18
C TYR A 67 -3.09 1.59 2.85
N LEU A 68 -1.80 1.23 2.72
CA LEU A 68 -1.23 0.06 3.40
C LEU A 68 -1.35 0.17 4.92
N ASP A 69 -1.14 1.37 5.47
CA ASP A 69 -1.27 1.64 6.89
C ASP A 69 -2.69 1.40 7.40
N ARG A 70 -3.70 1.90 6.68
CA ARG A 70 -5.11 1.74 7.04
C ARG A 70 -5.63 0.31 6.86
N ARG A 71 -5.17 -0.44 5.86
CA ARG A 71 -5.76 -1.74 5.50
C ARG A 71 -4.94 -2.95 5.93
N LEU A 72 -3.62 -2.82 6.03
CA LEU A 72 -2.71 -3.92 6.35
C LEU A 72 -2.06 -3.71 7.71
N PHE A 73 -1.39 -2.57 7.95
CA PHE A 73 -0.64 -2.36 9.19
C PHE A 73 -1.55 -2.10 10.40
N SER A 74 -2.72 -1.50 10.21
CA SER A 74 -3.74 -1.32 11.27
C SER A 74 -4.22 -2.62 11.90
N ARG A 75 -4.03 -3.75 11.22
CA ARG A 75 -4.42 -5.09 11.67
C ARG A 75 -3.27 -5.84 12.35
N LEU A 76 -2.05 -5.31 12.32
CA LEU A 76 -0.91 -5.89 13.00
C LEU A 76 -0.96 -5.58 14.50
N GLU A 77 -0.40 -6.49 15.30
CA GLU A 77 -0.19 -6.26 16.73
C GLU A 77 0.74 -5.06 16.96
N ASP A 78 0.56 -4.36 18.09
CA ASP A 78 1.33 -3.17 18.44
C ASP A 78 2.85 -3.41 18.47
N VAL A 79 3.29 -4.65 18.74
CA VAL A 79 4.70 -5.05 18.70
C VAL A 79 5.36 -4.79 17.33
N TYR A 80 4.58 -4.78 16.24
CA TYR A 80 5.07 -4.55 14.89
C TYR A 80 5.08 -3.07 14.47
N ARG A 81 4.42 -2.16 15.20
CA ARG A 81 4.46 -0.71 14.93
C ARG A 81 5.88 -0.15 14.74
N PRO A 82 6.87 -0.44 15.61
CA PRO A 82 8.23 0.07 15.40
C PRO A 82 8.84 -0.39 14.08
N THR A 83 8.59 -1.64 13.67
CA THR A 83 9.06 -2.19 12.39
C THR A 83 8.40 -1.50 11.20
N VAL A 84 7.09 -1.27 11.24
CA VAL A 84 6.36 -0.54 10.19
C VAL A 84 6.86 0.90 10.06
N ASN A 85 7.09 1.59 11.19
CA ASN A 85 7.64 2.94 11.19
C ASN A 85 9.08 2.99 10.63
N LYS A 86 9.90 1.99 10.95
CA LYS A 86 11.25 1.84 10.39
C LYS A 86 11.18 1.62 8.87
N LEU A 87 10.27 0.78 8.40
CA LEU A 87 10.07 0.54 6.97
C LEU A 87 9.64 1.81 6.23
N LYS A 88 8.67 2.56 6.77
CA LYS A 88 8.23 3.87 6.25
C LYS A 88 9.41 4.84 6.10
N THR A 89 10.20 4.95 7.17
CA THR A 89 11.35 5.87 7.22
C THR A 89 12.41 5.47 6.20
N SER A 90 12.73 4.18 6.12
CA SER A 90 13.69 3.66 5.14
C SER A 90 13.23 3.87 3.71
N LEU A 91 11.93 3.68 3.42
CA LEU A 91 11.36 3.91 2.10
C LEU A 91 11.48 5.37 1.65
N TYR A 92 11.15 6.33 2.52
CA TYR A 92 11.29 7.75 2.18
C TYR A 92 12.73 8.20 2.08
N ARG A 93 13.63 7.65 2.91
CA ARG A 93 15.08 7.87 2.74
C ARG A 93 15.56 7.33 1.40
N TYR A 94 15.13 6.12 1.02
CA TYR A 94 15.46 5.53 -0.27
C TYR A 94 14.97 6.41 -1.43
N TYR A 95 13.73 6.91 -1.37
CA TYR A 95 13.21 7.87 -2.35
C TYR A 95 14.12 9.10 -2.47
N LEU A 96 14.46 9.73 -1.34
CA LEU A 96 15.34 10.91 -1.33
C LEU A 96 16.71 10.61 -1.92
N VAL A 97 17.38 9.54 -1.49
CA VAL A 97 18.69 9.15 -2.03
C VAL A 97 18.60 8.89 -3.52
N HIS A 98 17.56 8.18 -3.99
CA HIS A 98 17.36 7.93 -5.42
C HIS A 98 17.17 9.23 -6.20
N THR A 99 16.35 10.16 -5.70
CA THR A 99 16.15 11.48 -6.34
C THR A 99 17.44 12.28 -6.41
N VAL A 100 18.22 12.32 -5.33
CA VAL A 100 19.47 13.08 -5.24
C VAL A 100 20.54 12.45 -6.14
N GLN A 101 20.65 11.12 -6.14
CA GLN A 101 21.60 10.38 -6.97
C GLN A 101 21.36 10.64 -8.47
N VAL A 102 20.10 10.61 -8.90
CA VAL A 102 19.76 10.81 -10.31
C VAL A 102 19.87 12.28 -10.71
N VAL A 103 19.42 13.22 -9.86
CA VAL A 103 19.48 14.65 -10.16
C VAL A 103 20.92 15.19 -10.15
N LEU A 104 21.76 14.72 -9.22
CA LEU A 104 23.14 15.19 -9.09
C LEU A 104 24.16 14.36 -9.88
N GLY A 105 23.75 13.25 -10.52
CA GLY A 105 24.66 12.35 -11.24
C GLY A 105 25.76 11.74 -10.36
N LEU A 106 25.59 11.76 -9.04
CA LEU A 106 26.60 11.33 -8.08
C LEU A 106 26.68 9.80 -8.09
N SER A 107 27.81 9.27 -8.54
CA SER A 107 28.09 7.83 -8.44
C SER A 107 28.12 7.42 -6.96
N VAL A 108 27.58 6.23 -6.65
CA VAL A 108 27.31 5.68 -5.30
C VAL A 108 28.50 5.81 -4.32
N HIS A 109 29.72 5.86 -4.85
CA HIS A 109 30.95 6.07 -4.08
C HIS A 109 31.02 7.42 -3.33
N VAL A 110 30.47 8.50 -3.88
CA VAL A 110 30.60 9.85 -3.29
C VAL A 110 29.69 10.01 -2.07
N MET A 111 28.53 9.33 -2.05
CA MET A 111 27.59 9.43 -0.93
C MET A 111 27.99 8.60 0.29
N SER A 112 28.78 7.52 0.13
CA SER A 112 29.30 6.76 1.27
C SER A 112 30.29 7.57 2.11
N LEU A 113 30.92 8.61 1.54
CA LEU A 113 31.76 9.58 2.27
C LEU A 113 30.95 10.67 2.98
N ALA A 114 29.72 10.96 2.54
CA ALA A 114 28.91 12.03 3.11
C ALA A 114 28.04 11.60 4.31
N VAL A 115 27.95 10.28 4.55
CA VAL A 115 27.14 9.68 5.63
C VAL A 115 28.03 9.05 6.73
N ALA A 116 29.35 9.16 6.62
CA ALA A 116 30.34 8.80 7.66
C ALA A 116 30.82 10.07 8.38
#